data_AF-Q0FNB5-F1
#
_entry.id   AF-Q0FNB5-F1
#
_cell.length_a   1.000
_cell.length_b   1.000
_cell.length_c   1.000
_cell.angle_alpha   90.00
_cell.angle_beta   90.00
_cell.angle_gamma   90.00
#
_symmetry.space_group_name_H-M   'P 1'
#
loop_
_entity.id
_entity.type
_entity.pdbx_description
1 polymer ?
#
loop_
_entity_poly.entity_id
_entity_poly.type
_entity_poly.pdbx_seq_one_letter_code
_entity_poly.pdbx_strand_id
1 'polypeptide(L)'
;MSQKPIIYGAVGIVLGFLGGVAAGSAINGSKITDAVGRAMGPAQEAASQAASSQQAALDGLSERIAALEAAMSEDDGGEDITAALGERLDAMKSEMQTRLEDLSARTRTQAEAVQGALSELSGGMQEAAQMAAAAVAARAAGGGEGASAEGMTVTDPLGVGETAQFADGQVRAFVSRVDPAGGSVRLMVNGEATALGSGGTTRVALGDGACTVAVMGLDDGKATLGSDCGVAASGGSEEGGESEAAAAPAEAPEDGHRAGEVASLADGKLRVFVSGLADDGSAARIAVNGVQTQLVNAGESVEVETGEGACTVTVTGVGNGMVGLEASCG
;
A
#
# COMPACT_ATOMS: atom_id res chain seq x y z
N MET A 1 5.69 -46.04 13.37
CA MET A 1 5.83 -44.60 13.65
C MET A 1 6.87 -44.05 12.70
N SER A 2 6.48 -43.21 11.75
CA SER A 2 7.37 -42.72 10.68
C SER A 2 7.25 -41.20 10.62
N GLN A 3 8.32 -40.51 10.99
CA GLN A 3 8.44 -39.06 10.90
C GLN A 3 8.88 -38.69 9.48
N LYS A 4 8.05 -37.92 8.76
CA LYS A 4 8.45 -37.25 7.52
C LYS A 4 9.02 -35.86 7.87
N PRO A 5 10.22 -35.50 7.42
CA PRO A 5 10.69 -34.12 7.52
C PRO A 5 10.03 -33.27 6.43
N ILE A 6 9.47 -32.14 6.86
CA ILE A 6 8.90 -31.08 6.02
C ILE A 6 10.06 -30.28 5.43
N ILE A 7 10.30 -30.44 4.13
CA ILE A 7 11.19 -29.59 3.33
C ILE A 7 10.30 -28.57 2.62
N TYR A 8 9.95 -27.50 3.33
CA TYR A 8 9.33 -26.28 2.79
C TYR A 8 9.91 -25.10 3.56
N GLY A 9 11.05 -24.59 3.11
CA GLY A 9 11.73 -23.52 3.85
C GLY A 9 12.98 -22.99 3.16
N ALA A 10 12.83 -22.46 1.95
CA ALA A 10 13.86 -21.61 1.34
C ALA A 10 13.32 -20.65 0.25
N VAL A 11 12.19 -20.98 -0.40
CA VAL A 11 11.67 -20.18 -1.54
C VAL A 11 10.79 -18.99 -1.08
N GLY A 12 10.29 -19.00 0.16
CA GLY A 12 9.37 -17.96 0.65
C GLY A 12 10.00 -16.61 1.05
N ILE A 13 11.33 -16.53 1.18
CA ILE A 13 12.00 -15.35 1.75
C ILE A 13 12.23 -14.23 0.70
N VAL A 14 12.28 -14.57 -0.59
CA VAL A 14 12.52 -13.56 -1.65
C VAL A 14 11.25 -12.77 -2.00
N LEU A 15 10.06 -13.37 -1.85
CA LEU A 15 8.77 -12.70 -2.09
C LEU A 15 8.34 -11.77 -0.94
N GLY A 16 8.87 -11.95 0.27
CA GLY A 16 8.54 -11.13 1.43
C GLY A 16 9.22 -9.75 1.46
N PHE A 17 10.32 -9.55 0.73
CA PHE A 17 11.12 -8.32 0.82
C PHE A 17 10.65 -7.20 -0.14
N LEU A 18 9.88 -7.54 -1.19
CA LEU A 18 9.34 -6.55 -2.13
C LEU A 18 8.02 -5.90 -1.66
N GLY A 19 7.35 -6.45 -0.64
CA GLY A 19 6.09 -5.91 -0.10
C GLY A 19 6.24 -4.72 0.86
N GLY A 20 7.47 -4.34 1.23
CA GLY A 20 7.73 -3.43 2.36
C GLY A 20 7.82 -1.93 2.04
N VAL A 21 7.72 -1.49 0.78
CA VAL A 21 8.05 -0.09 0.41
C VAL A 21 6.84 0.74 -0.08
N ALA A 22 5.64 0.17 -0.19
CA ALA A 22 4.49 0.89 -0.76
C ALA A 22 3.68 1.75 0.24
N ALA A 23 4.31 2.24 1.31
CA ALA A 23 3.70 3.18 2.26
C ALA A 23 4.38 4.55 2.15
N GLY A 24 3.96 5.37 1.17
CA GLY A 24 4.25 6.79 1.18
C GLY A 24 4.55 7.41 -0.19
N SER A 25 3.50 7.76 -0.93
CA SER A 25 3.46 9.00 -1.74
C SER A 25 2.12 9.10 -2.48
N ALA A 26 1.26 10.01 -2.02
CA ALA A 26 0.09 10.46 -2.76
C ALA A 26 0.54 11.38 -3.91
N ILE A 27 0.89 10.81 -5.07
CA ILE A 27 1.05 11.58 -6.31
C ILE A 27 0.68 10.69 -7.51
N ASN A 28 -0.39 11.06 -8.24
CA ASN A 28 -0.80 10.58 -9.58
C ASN A 28 -0.88 9.05 -9.82
N GLY A 29 -1.99 8.43 -9.37
CA GLY A 29 -2.24 6.98 -9.43
C GLY A 29 -2.37 6.35 -10.83
N SER A 30 -2.73 7.09 -11.89
CA SER A 30 -2.97 6.47 -13.21
C SER A 30 -1.70 6.12 -13.99
N LYS A 31 -0.56 6.77 -13.73
CA LYS A 31 0.70 6.47 -14.43
C LYS A 31 1.57 5.44 -13.70
N ILE A 32 1.35 5.27 -12.39
CA ILE A 32 2.12 4.36 -11.55
C ILE A 32 1.57 2.94 -11.67
N THR A 33 0.26 2.72 -11.65
CA THR A 33 -0.33 1.38 -11.85
C THR A 33 0.03 0.82 -13.23
N ASP A 34 0.05 1.68 -14.24
CA ASP A 34 0.40 1.35 -15.62
C ASP A 34 1.92 1.07 -15.79
N ALA A 35 2.76 1.76 -15.01
CA ALA A 35 4.20 1.51 -14.96
C ALA A 35 4.55 0.24 -14.15
N VAL A 36 3.83 -0.02 -13.06
CA VAL A 36 3.99 -1.23 -12.22
C VAL A 36 3.48 -2.46 -12.97
N GLY A 37 2.36 -2.36 -13.68
CA GLY A 37 1.86 -3.44 -14.56
C GLY A 37 2.84 -3.76 -15.69
N ARG A 38 3.41 -2.73 -16.35
CA ARG A 38 4.49 -2.92 -17.35
C ARG A 38 5.78 -3.48 -16.77
N ALA A 39 6.09 -3.19 -15.51
CA ALA A 39 7.27 -3.73 -14.83
C ALA A 39 7.07 -5.17 -14.32
N MET A 40 5.86 -5.54 -13.87
CA MET A 40 5.56 -6.86 -13.32
C MET A 40 5.08 -7.89 -14.33
N GLY A 41 4.50 -7.48 -15.47
CA GLY A 41 4.09 -8.38 -16.55
C GLY A 41 5.19 -9.36 -17.00
N PRO A 42 6.41 -8.89 -17.32
CA PRO A 42 7.53 -9.75 -17.72
C PRO A 42 7.94 -10.74 -16.62
N ALA A 43 7.83 -10.34 -15.36
CA ALA A 43 8.17 -11.21 -14.23
C ALA A 43 7.12 -12.33 -14.02
N GLN A 44 5.84 -12.01 -14.22
CA GLN A 44 4.74 -12.98 -14.11
C GLN A 44 4.72 -13.98 -15.28
N GLU A 45 5.03 -13.52 -16.50
CA GLU A 45 5.23 -14.39 -17.67
C GLU A 45 6.46 -15.29 -17.53
N ALA A 46 7.57 -14.76 -17.01
CA ALA A 46 8.76 -15.56 -16.73
C ALA A 46 8.48 -16.63 -15.65
N ALA A 47 7.70 -16.30 -14.62
CA ALA A 47 7.31 -17.24 -13.57
C ALA A 47 6.40 -18.36 -14.10
N SER A 48 5.44 -18.05 -14.97
CA SER A 48 4.53 -19.05 -15.56
C SER A 48 5.24 -19.97 -16.57
N GLN A 49 6.17 -19.43 -17.37
CA GLN A 49 7.03 -20.24 -18.24
C GLN A 49 7.98 -21.15 -17.45
N ALA A 50 8.54 -20.66 -16.35
CA ALA A 50 9.37 -21.47 -15.48
C ALA A 50 8.56 -22.64 -14.88
N ALA A 51 7.34 -22.38 -14.40
CA ALA A 51 6.46 -23.41 -13.85
C ALA A 51 6.08 -24.49 -14.88
N SER A 52 5.71 -24.09 -16.11
CA SER A 52 5.35 -25.04 -17.17
C SER A 52 6.55 -25.87 -17.63
N SER A 53 7.75 -25.28 -17.70
CA SER A 53 8.98 -26.01 -18.03
C SER A 53 9.36 -27.05 -16.97
N GLN A 54 9.16 -26.74 -15.69
CA GLN A 54 9.37 -27.67 -14.58
C GLN A 54 8.38 -28.82 -14.62
N GLN A 55 7.11 -28.54 -14.92
CA GLN A 55 6.08 -29.57 -15.04
C GLN A 55 6.39 -30.54 -16.19
N ALA A 56 6.75 -30.02 -17.37
CA ALA A 56 7.14 -30.87 -18.50
C ALA A 56 8.39 -31.71 -18.22
N ALA A 57 9.35 -31.18 -17.46
CA ALA A 57 10.54 -31.93 -17.04
C ALA A 57 10.20 -33.07 -16.08
N LEU A 58 9.23 -32.87 -15.17
CA LEU A 58 8.75 -33.91 -14.25
C LEU A 58 7.99 -35.01 -14.98
N ASP A 59 7.13 -34.65 -15.93
CA ASP A 59 6.39 -35.61 -16.75
C ASP A 59 7.36 -36.49 -17.56
N GLY A 60 8.37 -35.89 -18.19
CA GLY A 60 9.40 -36.63 -18.92
C GLY A 60 10.26 -37.53 -18.03
N LEU A 61 10.45 -37.18 -16.76
CA LEU A 61 11.15 -38.02 -15.78
C LEU A 61 10.29 -39.23 -15.38
N SER A 62 8.98 -39.02 -15.18
CA SER A 62 8.03 -40.09 -14.87
C SER A 62 7.96 -41.12 -16.00
N GLU A 63 7.93 -40.66 -17.25
CA GLU A 63 7.89 -41.55 -18.43
C GLU A 63 9.18 -42.36 -18.59
N ARG A 64 10.34 -41.75 -18.30
CA ARG A 64 11.63 -42.45 -18.25
C ARG A 64 11.69 -43.51 -17.16
N ILE A 65 11.12 -43.24 -15.98
CA ILE A 65 11.05 -44.22 -14.89
C ILE A 65 10.17 -45.40 -15.29
N ALA A 66 8.99 -45.15 -15.88
CA ALA A 66 8.11 -46.21 -16.34
C ALA A 66 8.76 -47.09 -17.43
N ALA A 67 9.48 -46.48 -18.38
CA ALA A 67 10.23 -47.21 -19.39
C ALA A 67 11.38 -48.05 -18.80
N LEU A 68 12.03 -47.54 -17.74
CA LEU A 68 13.09 -48.26 -17.02
C LEU A 68 12.51 -49.45 -16.25
N GLU A 69 11.38 -49.27 -15.57
CA GLU A 69 10.67 -50.34 -14.84
C GLU A 69 10.20 -51.46 -15.78
N ALA A 70 9.69 -51.11 -16.98
CA ALA A 70 9.31 -52.08 -18.00
C ALA A 70 10.52 -52.88 -18.50
N ALA A 71 11.62 -52.20 -18.84
CA ALA A 71 12.85 -52.85 -19.30
C ALA A 71 13.47 -53.78 -18.23
N MET A 72 13.33 -53.44 -16.94
CA MET A 72 13.79 -54.30 -15.84
C MET A 72 12.87 -55.50 -15.58
N SER A 73 11.61 -55.44 -16.00
CA SER A 73 10.64 -56.51 -15.78
C SER A 73 10.64 -57.57 -16.89
N GLU A 74 11.19 -57.26 -18.07
CA GLU A 74 11.25 -58.16 -19.22
C GLU A 74 12.52 -59.03 -19.28
N ASP A 75 13.52 -58.78 -18.44
CA ASP A 75 14.85 -59.38 -18.57
C ASP A 75 15.26 -60.20 -17.32
N ASP A 76 15.24 -61.54 -17.44
CA ASP A 76 15.56 -62.51 -16.37
C ASP A 76 17.07 -62.88 -16.31
N GLY A 77 17.97 -62.18 -17.03
CA GLY A 77 19.38 -62.54 -17.21
C GLY A 77 20.40 -61.61 -16.51
N GLY A 78 20.85 -61.95 -15.30
CA GLY A 78 21.60 -61.05 -14.41
C GLY A 78 23.06 -60.67 -14.75
N GLU A 79 23.74 -61.26 -15.74
CA GLU A 79 25.17 -60.99 -16.03
C GLU A 79 25.41 -59.93 -17.12
N ASP A 80 24.58 -59.84 -18.17
CA ASP A 80 24.74 -58.81 -19.22
C ASP A 80 24.25 -57.42 -18.78
N ILE A 81 23.33 -57.38 -17.82
CA ILE A 81 22.74 -56.14 -17.27
C ILE A 81 23.79 -55.30 -16.53
N THR A 82 24.73 -55.92 -15.81
CA THR A 82 25.71 -55.15 -15.02
C THR A 82 26.73 -54.45 -15.91
N ALA A 83 27.12 -55.06 -17.03
CA ALA A 83 27.99 -54.43 -18.03
C ALA A 83 27.26 -53.28 -18.74
N ALA A 84 26.03 -53.52 -19.22
CA ALA A 84 25.22 -52.49 -19.89
C ALA A 84 24.89 -51.32 -18.96
N LEU A 85 24.62 -51.57 -17.68
CA LEU A 85 24.39 -50.54 -16.67
C LEU A 85 25.64 -49.71 -16.39
N GLY A 86 26.82 -50.33 -16.34
CA GLY A 86 28.11 -49.63 -16.19
C GLY A 86 28.36 -48.64 -17.31
N GLU A 87 28.16 -49.07 -18.57
CA GLU A 87 28.35 -48.22 -19.75
C GLU A 87 27.34 -47.06 -19.79
N ARG A 88 26.10 -47.30 -19.32
CA ARG A 88 25.05 -46.27 -19.19
C ARG A 88 25.36 -45.27 -18.07
N LEU A 89 25.94 -45.72 -16.95
CA LEU A 89 26.36 -44.86 -15.85
C LEU A 89 27.54 -43.97 -16.25
N ASP A 90 28.51 -44.50 -16.99
CA ASP A 90 29.62 -43.70 -17.53
C ASP A 90 29.13 -42.66 -18.55
N ALA A 91 28.19 -43.03 -19.43
CA ALA A 91 27.54 -42.09 -20.34
C ALA A 91 26.78 -40.99 -19.57
N MET A 92 26.01 -41.36 -18.54
CA MET A 92 25.29 -40.41 -17.69
C MET A 92 26.23 -39.48 -16.93
N LYS A 93 27.36 -39.98 -16.45
CA LYS A 93 28.40 -39.17 -15.79
C LYS A 93 28.99 -38.13 -16.73
N SER A 94 29.30 -38.53 -17.97
CA SER A 94 29.82 -37.62 -19.01
C SER A 94 28.79 -36.55 -19.39
N GLU A 95 27.51 -36.94 -19.53
CA GLU A 95 26.41 -36.00 -19.77
C GLU A 95 26.23 -35.03 -18.59
N MET A 96 26.29 -35.52 -17.35
CA MET A 96 26.13 -34.70 -16.16
C MET A 96 27.30 -33.72 -15.97
N GLN A 97 28.54 -34.12 -16.27
CA GLN A 97 29.68 -33.19 -16.30
C GLN A 97 29.49 -32.09 -17.33
N THR A 98 29.08 -32.46 -18.55
CA THR A 98 28.78 -31.50 -19.63
C THR A 98 27.67 -30.53 -19.21
N ARG A 99 26.60 -31.02 -18.58
CA ARG A 99 25.51 -30.19 -18.07
C ARG A 99 25.95 -29.28 -16.93
N LEU A 100 26.83 -29.74 -16.04
CA LEU A 100 27.37 -28.91 -14.95
C LEU A 100 28.26 -27.79 -15.49
N GLU A 101 29.06 -28.05 -16.51
CA GLU A 101 29.87 -27.03 -17.18
C GLU A 101 28.99 -25.97 -17.85
N ASP A 102 27.97 -26.39 -18.62
CA ASP A 102 27.00 -25.49 -19.25
C ASP A 102 26.20 -24.69 -18.20
N LEU A 103 25.75 -25.33 -17.12
CA LEU A 103 25.08 -24.65 -16.01
C LEU A 103 25.99 -23.61 -15.38
N SER A 104 27.27 -23.93 -15.13
CA SER A 104 28.25 -23.00 -14.56
C SER A 104 28.51 -21.79 -15.47
N ALA A 105 28.52 -22.00 -16.79
CA ALA A 105 28.67 -20.93 -17.77
C ALA A 105 27.44 -20.00 -17.73
N ARG A 106 26.23 -20.57 -17.72
CA ARG A 106 24.98 -19.80 -17.61
C ARG A 106 24.88 -19.03 -16.31
N THR A 107 25.29 -19.63 -15.19
CA THR A 107 25.28 -18.96 -13.87
C THR A 107 26.24 -17.76 -13.85
N ARG A 108 27.42 -17.86 -14.48
CA ARG A 108 28.34 -16.69 -14.59
C ARG A 108 27.70 -15.56 -15.38
N THR A 109 27.14 -15.84 -16.56
CA THR A 109 26.47 -14.83 -17.38
C THR A 109 25.29 -14.20 -16.65
N GLN A 110 24.51 -15.00 -15.90
CA GLN A 110 23.39 -14.49 -15.11
C GLN A 110 23.86 -13.61 -13.95
N ALA A 111 24.96 -13.97 -13.27
CA ALA A 111 25.53 -13.16 -12.20
C ALA A 111 26.03 -11.81 -12.72
N GLU A 112 26.68 -11.78 -13.89
CA GLU A 112 27.13 -10.54 -14.54
C GLU A 112 25.94 -9.64 -14.92
N ALA A 113 24.86 -10.22 -15.49
CA ALA A 113 23.65 -9.47 -15.82
C ALA A 113 22.96 -8.88 -14.59
N VAL A 114 22.86 -9.65 -13.50
CA VAL A 114 22.30 -9.17 -12.23
C VAL A 114 23.18 -8.07 -11.62
N GLN A 115 24.50 -8.20 -11.67
CA GLN A 115 25.42 -7.19 -11.17
C GLN A 115 25.34 -5.88 -11.99
N GLY A 116 25.13 -5.97 -13.31
CA GLY A 116 24.82 -4.83 -14.16
C GLY A 116 23.53 -4.12 -13.76
N ALA A 117 22.43 -4.89 -13.63
CA ALA A 117 21.13 -4.34 -13.23
C ALA A 117 21.16 -3.71 -11.82
N LEU A 118 21.90 -4.30 -10.87
CA LEU A 118 22.08 -3.72 -9.53
C LEU A 118 22.88 -2.40 -9.58
N SER A 119 23.87 -2.30 -10.47
CA SER A 119 24.65 -1.07 -10.66
C SER A 119 23.77 0.04 -11.23
N GLU A 120 22.93 -0.27 -12.23
CA GLU A 120 21.94 0.67 -12.79
C GLU A 120 20.90 1.10 -11.75
N LEU A 121 20.35 0.17 -10.98
CA LEU A 121 19.41 0.46 -9.90
C LEU A 121 20.04 1.38 -8.84
N SER A 122 21.29 1.13 -8.46
CA SER A 122 22.00 1.96 -7.48
C SER A 122 22.22 3.39 -7.98
N GLY A 123 22.50 3.56 -9.28
CA GLY A 123 22.59 4.88 -9.93
C GLY A 123 21.23 5.59 -9.93
N GLY A 124 20.16 4.89 -10.31
CA GLY A 124 18.80 5.44 -10.30
C GLY A 124 18.30 5.83 -8.91
N MET A 125 18.66 5.08 -7.86
CA MET A 125 18.31 5.42 -6.48
C MET A 125 19.03 6.68 -5.98
N GLN A 126 20.29 6.91 -6.38
CA GLN A 126 20.99 8.15 -6.06
C GLN A 126 20.37 9.36 -6.76
N GLU A 127 19.94 9.18 -8.01
CA GLU A 127 19.27 10.23 -8.78
C GLU A 127 17.88 10.55 -8.19
N ALA A 128 17.10 9.52 -7.84
CA ALA A 128 15.83 9.69 -7.14
C ALA A 128 15.97 10.35 -5.76
N ALA A 129 17.02 9.99 -5.01
CA ALA A 129 17.33 10.63 -3.72
C ALA A 129 17.70 12.11 -3.90
N GLN A 130 18.47 12.46 -4.95
CA GLN A 130 18.77 13.86 -5.27
C GLN A 130 17.52 14.63 -5.69
N MET A 131 16.61 14.04 -6.47
CA MET A 131 15.34 14.67 -6.81
C MET A 131 14.43 14.86 -5.60
N ALA A 132 14.36 13.89 -4.69
CA ALA A 132 13.61 14.00 -3.44
C ALA A 132 14.21 15.09 -2.52
N ALA A 133 15.54 15.15 -2.40
CA ALA A 133 16.22 16.21 -1.66
C ALA A 133 15.97 17.59 -2.27
N ALA A 134 15.99 17.71 -3.60
CA ALA A 134 15.66 18.94 -4.31
C ALA A 134 14.19 19.35 -4.14
N ALA A 135 13.25 18.39 -4.11
CA ALA A 135 11.83 18.65 -3.85
C ALA A 135 11.58 19.10 -2.41
N VAL A 136 12.27 18.50 -1.43
CA VAL A 136 12.23 18.95 -0.03
C VAL A 136 12.85 20.33 0.14
N ALA A 137 13.98 20.60 -0.53
CA ALA A 137 14.60 21.93 -0.54
C ALA A 137 13.71 22.99 -1.22
N ALA A 138 13.02 22.64 -2.30
CA ALA A 138 12.05 23.51 -2.97
C ALA A 138 10.82 23.77 -2.07
N ARG A 139 10.39 22.78 -1.28
CA ARG A 139 9.29 22.93 -0.30
C ARG A 139 9.72 23.68 0.97
N ALA A 140 11.00 23.67 1.31
CA ALA A 140 11.57 24.49 2.39
C ALA A 140 11.84 25.93 1.95
N ALA A 141 12.13 26.17 0.67
CA ALA A 141 12.34 27.49 0.09
C ALA A 141 11.02 28.18 -0.31
N GLY A 142 10.00 27.40 -0.71
CA GLY A 142 8.62 27.84 -0.77
C GLY A 142 8.00 27.69 0.62
N GLY A 143 8.32 28.60 1.53
CA GLY A 143 7.66 28.70 2.82
C GLY A 143 6.16 28.80 2.60
N GLY A 144 5.47 27.67 2.68
CA GLY A 144 4.04 27.66 2.91
C GLY A 144 3.85 28.44 4.18
N GLU A 145 3.19 29.59 4.08
CA GLU A 145 2.66 30.37 5.19
C GLU A 145 2.06 29.36 6.17
N GLY A 146 2.84 29.01 7.20
CA GLY A 146 2.36 28.17 8.28
C GLY A 146 1.19 28.96 8.83
N ALA A 147 -0.01 28.35 8.77
CA ALA A 147 -1.26 28.97 9.19
C ALA A 147 -0.96 29.89 10.38
N SER A 148 -1.00 31.21 10.14
CA SER A 148 -0.51 32.18 11.10
C SER A 148 -1.14 31.86 12.44
N ALA A 149 -0.30 31.64 13.46
CA ALA A 149 -0.72 31.35 14.83
C ALA A 149 -1.48 32.53 15.49
N GLU A 150 -1.86 33.54 14.71
CA GLU A 150 -2.62 34.69 15.17
C GLU A 150 -4.01 34.22 15.60
N GLY A 151 -4.25 34.28 16.92
CA GLY A 151 -5.52 33.90 17.53
C GLY A 151 -5.60 32.48 18.09
N MET A 152 -4.58 31.64 17.90
CA MET A 152 -4.54 30.30 18.50
C MET A 152 -3.87 30.34 19.88
N THR A 153 -4.45 29.60 20.83
CA THR A 153 -3.77 29.28 22.09
C THR A 153 -2.75 28.18 21.82
N VAL A 154 -1.48 28.48 22.08
CA VAL A 154 -0.36 27.55 21.86
C VAL A 154 0.07 26.93 23.19
N THR A 155 0.34 25.63 23.16
CA THR A 155 0.81 24.85 24.31
C THR A 155 2.32 24.88 24.42
N ASP A 156 2.85 24.57 25.60
CA ASP A 156 4.25 24.15 25.75
C ASP A 156 4.49 22.82 25.00
N PRO A 157 5.73 22.50 24.58
CA PRO A 157 6.02 21.25 23.88
C PRO A 157 5.65 20.00 24.69
N LEU A 158 4.78 19.16 24.12
CA LEU A 158 4.20 17.97 24.75
C LEU A 158 4.90 16.69 24.28
N GLY A 159 5.34 15.86 25.20
CA GLY A 159 5.83 14.52 24.96
C GLY A 159 4.72 13.46 24.87
N VAL A 160 5.11 12.24 24.51
CA VAL A 160 4.20 11.09 24.49
C VAL A 160 3.64 10.84 25.90
N GLY A 161 2.32 10.70 26.00
CA GLY A 161 1.61 10.52 27.27
C GLY A 161 1.06 11.82 27.85
N GLU A 162 1.43 12.98 27.31
CA GLU A 162 0.93 14.28 27.78
C GLU A 162 -0.35 14.69 27.05
N THR A 163 -1.13 15.57 27.67
CA THR A 163 -2.44 16.02 27.16
C THR A 163 -2.54 17.53 27.19
N ALA A 164 -2.79 18.14 26.04
CA ALA A 164 -3.25 19.52 25.95
C ALA A 164 -4.74 19.61 26.28
N GLN A 165 -5.12 20.69 26.96
CA GLN A 165 -6.52 21.02 27.22
C GLN A 165 -6.81 22.41 26.65
N PHE A 166 -7.83 22.49 25.81
CA PHE A 166 -8.32 23.74 25.22
C PHE A 166 -9.81 23.95 25.59
N ALA A 167 -10.33 25.16 25.39
CA ALA A 167 -11.71 25.53 25.71
C ALA A 167 -12.17 25.09 27.12
N ASP A 168 -11.40 25.43 28.15
CA ASP A 168 -11.67 25.06 29.55
C ASP A 168 -11.79 23.54 29.78
N GLY A 169 -11.07 22.74 29.00
CA GLY A 169 -11.02 21.28 29.11
C GLY A 169 -12.06 20.53 28.28
N GLN A 170 -12.88 21.24 27.49
CA GLN A 170 -13.84 20.61 26.59
C GLN A 170 -13.16 19.94 25.38
N VAL A 171 -11.97 20.39 25.01
CA VAL A 171 -11.14 19.72 23.99
C VAL A 171 -9.87 19.20 24.64
N ARG A 172 -9.65 17.90 24.54
CA ARG A 172 -8.47 17.21 25.07
C ARG A 172 -7.70 16.57 23.93
N ALA A 173 -6.47 17.02 23.69
CA ALA A 173 -5.57 16.44 22.69
C ALA A 173 -4.42 15.71 23.39
N PHE A 174 -4.45 14.37 23.35
CA PHE A 174 -3.45 13.50 23.95
C PHE A 174 -2.39 13.09 22.92
N VAL A 175 -1.12 13.26 23.23
CA VAL A 175 -0.02 12.84 22.36
C VAL A 175 0.24 11.35 22.56
N SER A 176 -0.24 10.53 21.63
CA SER A 176 -0.11 9.07 21.71
C SER A 176 1.22 8.54 21.19
N ARG A 177 1.80 9.21 20.20
CA ARG A 177 3.10 8.86 19.62
C ARG A 177 3.68 10.04 18.85
N VAL A 178 4.98 10.28 18.96
CA VAL A 178 5.72 11.19 18.07
C VAL A 178 6.66 10.35 17.21
N ASP A 179 6.65 10.60 15.91
CA ASP A 179 7.57 10.00 14.93
C ASP A 179 8.48 11.10 14.36
N PRO A 180 9.65 11.34 14.97
CA PRO A 180 10.56 12.38 14.51
C PRO A 180 11.19 12.05 13.15
N ALA A 181 11.34 10.76 12.81
CA ALA A 181 11.90 10.35 11.51
C ALA A 181 10.89 10.58 10.38
N GLY A 182 9.60 10.32 10.66
CA GLY A 182 8.50 10.55 9.73
C GLY A 182 7.93 11.98 9.75
N GLY A 183 8.38 12.84 10.68
CA GLY A 183 7.88 14.21 10.82
C GLY A 183 6.39 14.29 11.19
N SER A 184 5.90 13.34 11.99
CA SER A 184 4.47 13.26 12.34
C SER A 184 4.22 12.96 13.83
N VAL A 185 3.02 13.29 14.29
CA VAL A 185 2.51 13.00 15.62
C VAL A 185 1.14 12.35 15.51
N ARG A 186 0.90 11.32 16.32
CA ARG A 186 -0.41 10.70 16.48
C ARG A 186 -1.08 11.27 17.72
N LEU A 187 -2.17 11.99 17.53
CA LEU A 187 -2.98 12.59 18.57
C LEU A 187 -4.23 11.75 18.81
N MET A 188 -4.71 11.73 20.05
CA MET A 188 -6.11 11.41 20.35
C MET A 188 -6.83 12.68 20.76
N VAL A 189 -7.71 13.19 19.91
CA VAL A 189 -8.48 14.42 20.14
C VAL A 189 -9.90 14.02 20.50
N ASN A 190 -10.32 14.29 21.74
CA ASN A 190 -11.62 13.86 22.27
C ASN A 190 -11.92 12.35 22.11
N GLY A 191 -10.88 11.52 22.07
CA GLY A 191 -10.97 10.07 21.92
C GLY A 191 -10.82 9.56 20.49
N GLU A 192 -10.76 10.45 19.50
CA GLU A 192 -10.53 10.08 18.10
C GLU A 192 -9.04 10.19 17.74
N ALA A 193 -8.50 9.15 17.10
CA ALA A 193 -7.08 9.05 16.79
C ALA A 193 -6.76 9.60 15.40
N THR A 194 -5.96 10.67 15.35
CA THR A 194 -5.53 11.35 14.12
C THR A 194 -4.02 11.42 14.04
N ALA A 195 -3.44 11.21 12.84
CA ALA A 195 -2.01 11.41 12.58
C ALA A 195 -1.81 12.71 11.81
N LEU A 196 -1.02 13.64 12.35
CA LEU A 196 -0.76 14.96 11.77
C LEU A 196 0.75 15.18 11.61
N GLY A 197 1.15 15.82 10.51
CA GLY A 197 2.52 16.34 10.35
C GLY A 197 2.67 17.73 10.96
N SER A 198 3.89 18.29 10.95
CA SER A 198 4.09 19.71 11.29
C SER A 198 3.27 20.60 10.35
N GLY A 199 2.53 21.56 10.91
CA GLY A 199 1.56 22.40 10.20
C GLY A 199 0.22 21.72 9.89
N GLY A 200 0.06 20.44 10.21
CA GLY A 200 -1.19 19.70 10.02
C GLY A 200 -2.25 20.12 11.03
N THR A 201 -3.51 20.10 10.62
CA THR A 201 -4.66 20.49 11.44
C THR A 201 -5.74 19.43 11.43
N THR A 202 -6.57 19.40 12.47
CA THR A 202 -7.79 18.58 12.54
C THR A 202 -8.91 19.41 13.16
N ARG A 203 -10.14 19.23 12.65
CA ARG A 203 -11.33 19.90 13.19
C ARG A 203 -11.90 19.11 14.36
N VAL A 204 -12.38 19.82 15.36
CA VAL A 204 -13.00 19.28 16.56
C VAL A 204 -14.37 19.90 16.72
N ALA A 205 -15.41 19.07 16.73
CA ALA A 205 -16.75 19.53 17.04
C ALA A 205 -16.85 19.93 18.52
N LEU A 206 -17.40 21.12 18.78
CA LEU A 206 -17.56 21.67 20.11
C LEU A 206 -18.93 22.37 20.22
N GLY A 207 -19.90 21.68 20.83
CA GLY A 207 -21.29 22.17 20.89
C GLY A 207 -21.90 22.26 19.49
N ASP A 208 -22.45 23.42 19.14
CA ASP A 208 -23.01 23.71 17.81
C ASP A 208 -21.96 24.27 16.81
N GLY A 209 -20.69 24.38 17.25
CA GLY A 209 -19.59 24.89 16.44
C GLY A 209 -18.50 23.85 16.18
N ALA A 210 -17.51 24.25 15.40
CA ALA A 210 -16.26 23.52 15.23
C ALA A 210 -15.09 24.45 15.53
N CYS A 211 -14.04 23.88 16.08
CA CYS A 211 -12.75 24.54 16.26
C CYS A 211 -11.65 23.64 15.69
N THR A 212 -10.43 24.13 15.66
CA THR A 212 -9.27 23.51 15.03
C THR A 212 -8.19 23.23 16.08
N VAL A 213 -7.57 22.06 15.98
CA VAL A 213 -6.33 21.71 16.68
C VAL A 213 -5.25 21.50 15.63
N ALA A 214 -4.12 22.19 15.79
CA ALA A 214 -3.03 22.23 14.83
C ALA A 214 -1.70 21.84 15.47
N VAL A 215 -0.82 21.19 14.71
CA VAL A 215 0.55 20.90 15.12
C VAL A 215 1.43 22.06 14.67
N MET A 216 1.87 22.89 15.62
CA MET A 216 2.69 24.07 15.35
C MET A 216 4.17 23.72 15.14
N GLY A 217 4.64 22.63 15.76
CA GLY A 217 6.02 22.18 15.63
C GLY A 217 6.22 20.78 16.18
N LEU A 218 7.28 20.13 15.70
CA LEU A 218 7.73 18.80 16.13
C LEU A 218 9.24 18.85 16.34
N ASP A 219 9.66 18.92 17.60
CA ASP A 219 11.06 19.12 17.99
C ASP A 219 11.40 18.23 19.20
N ASP A 220 12.61 17.66 19.22
CA ASP A 220 13.12 16.83 20.32
C ASP A 220 12.16 15.71 20.81
N GLY A 221 11.40 15.12 19.88
CA GLY A 221 10.41 14.08 20.19
C GLY A 221 9.17 14.60 20.93
N LYS A 222 8.92 15.91 20.88
CA LYS A 222 7.76 16.59 21.44
C LYS A 222 6.97 17.30 20.33
N ALA A 223 5.71 17.56 20.60
CA ALA A 223 4.80 18.28 19.71
C ALA A 223 4.28 19.55 20.39
N THR A 224 4.38 20.67 19.69
CA THR A 224 3.74 21.92 20.10
C THR A 224 2.38 21.99 19.42
N LEU A 225 1.31 22.08 20.19
CA LEU A 225 -0.06 22.14 19.67
C LEU A 225 -0.63 23.55 19.80
N GLY A 226 -1.39 23.99 18.80
CA GLY A 226 -2.16 25.22 18.79
C GLY A 226 -3.65 24.93 18.62
N SER A 227 -4.52 25.76 19.21
CA SER A 227 -5.96 25.63 19.00
C SER A 227 -6.68 26.96 19.11
N ASP A 228 -7.70 27.16 18.27
CA ASP A 228 -8.69 28.25 18.38
C ASP A 228 -9.90 27.84 19.24
N CYS A 229 -9.90 26.65 19.85
CA CYS A 229 -10.96 26.22 20.74
C CYS A 229 -10.94 27.04 22.04
N GLY A 230 -11.99 27.84 22.28
CA GLY A 230 -12.16 28.59 23.53
C GLY A 230 -11.80 30.06 23.47
N VAL A 231 -11.32 30.57 22.32
CA VAL A 231 -11.53 31.99 22.04
C VAL A 231 -13.02 32.16 21.87
N ALA A 232 -13.70 32.77 22.85
CA ALA A 232 -15.11 33.10 22.70
C ALA A 232 -15.25 33.78 21.35
N ALA A 233 -16.11 33.24 20.48
CA ALA A 233 -16.43 33.79 19.17
C ALA A 233 -17.01 35.19 19.38
N SER A 234 -16.12 36.15 19.63
CA SER A 234 -16.43 37.56 19.71
C SER A 234 -16.71 37.91 18.27
N GLY A 235 -17.99 37.99 17.94
CA GLY A 235 -18.47 38.05 16.57
C GLY A 235 -17.77 39.12 15.76
N GLY A 236 -16.72 38.73 15.05
CA GLY A 236 -16.24 39.40 13.87
C GLY A 236 -17.25 39.08 12.78
N SER A 237 -18.24 39.96 12.63
CA SER A 237 -18.96 40.07 11.38
C SER A 237 -17.93 40.39 10.30
N GLU A 238 -17.54 39.37 9.53
CA GLU A 238 -16.74 39.51 8.32
C GLU A 238 -17.59 40.20 7.25
N GLU A 239 -17.64 41.53 7.29
CA GLU A 239 -17.86 42.32 6.08
C GLU A 239 -16.49 42.58 5.44
N GLY A 240 -16.25 41.95 4.29
CA GLY A 240 -15.31 42.46 3.28
C GLY A 240 -13.94 41.80 3.25
N GLY A 241 -13.85 40.67 2.56
CA GLY A 241 -12.60 40.11 2.05
C GLY A 241 -12.91 38.96 1.12
N GLU A 242 -12.83 39.20 -0.18
CA GLU A 242 -13.04 38.21 -1.24
C GLU A 242 -12.06 37.04 -1.05
N SER A 243 -12.52 35.97 -0.41
CA SER A 243 -11.82 34.71 -0.26
C SER A 243 -12.66 33.61 -0.90
N GLU A 244 -11.98 32.77 -1.68
CA GLU A 244 -12.54 31.73 -2.54
C GLU A 244 -13.67 30.93 -1.89
N ALA A 245 -14.71 30.70 -2.69
CA ALA A 245 -15.96 30.07 -2.34
C ALA A 245 -15.78 28.87 -1.39
N ALA A 246 -16.07 29.08 -0.11
CA ALA A 246 -16.42 27.99 0.80
C ALA A 246 -17.63 27.28 0.19
N ALA A 247 -17.40 26.09 -0.35
CA ALA A 247 -18.46 25.25 -0.87
C ALA A 247 -19.51 25.08 0.23
N ALA A 248 -20.77 25.35 -0.12
CA ALA A 248 -21.90 25.10 0.76
C ALA A 248 -21.80 23.67 1.31
N PRO A 249 -22.20 23.43 2.57
CA PRO A 249 -22.19 22.08 3.14
C PRO A 249 -22.94 21.15 2.18
N ALA A 250 -22.22 20.17 1.63
CA ALA A 250 -22.78 19.24 0.68
C ALA A 250 -24.00 18.54 1.32
N GLU A 251 -25.16 18.68 0.68
CA GLU A 251 -26.39 18.05 1.17
C GLU A 251 -26.17 16.54 1.30
N ALA A 252 -26.75 15.96 2.35
CA ALA A 252 -26.57 14.55 2.62
C ALA A 252 -27.19 13.73 1.47
N PRO A 253 -26.49 12.69 0.95
CA PRO A 253 -27.09 11.77 0.01
C PRO A 253 -28.32 11.09 0.64
N GLU A 254 -29.42 10.97 -0.12
CA GLU A 254 -30.68 10.37 0.39
C GLU A 254 -30.48 8.90 0.80
N ASP A 255 -29.67 8.16 0.06
CA ASP A 255 -29.27 6.77 0.33
C ASP A 255 -27.79 6.68 0.77
N GLY A 256 -27.41 7.50 1.74
CA GLY A 256 -26.04 7.60 2.23
C GLY A 256 -25.61 6.44 3.14
N HIS A 257 -24.37 5.98 2.98
CA HIS A 257 -23.71 5.00 3.85
C HIS A 257 -22.69 5.65 4.78
N ARG A 258 -22.59 5.19 6.03
CA ARG A 258 -21.63 5.73 7.02
C ARG A 258 -20.31 4.99 7.01
N ALA A 259 -19.26 5.63 7.55
CA ALA A 259 -18.00 4.95 7.82
C ALA A 259 -18.22 3.76 8.78
N GLY A 260 -17.64 2.61 8.44
CA GLY A 260 -17.85 1.33 9.12
C GLY A 260 -18.96 0.45 8.53
N GLU A 261 -19.73 0.95 7.55
CA GLU A 261 -20.82 0.20 6.93
C GLU A 261 -20.39 -0.51 5.64
N VAL A 262 -21.14 -1.56 5.28
CA VAL A 262 -21.01 -2.28 4.02
C VAL A 262 -22.28 -2.03 3.20
N ALA A 263 -22.13 -1.38 2.05
CA ALA A 263 -23.15 -1.26 1.04
C ALA A 263 -23.16 -2.51 0.14
N SER A 264 -24.34 -3.05 -0.14
CA SER A 264 -24.54 -4.10 -1.14
C SER A 264 -25.17 -3.47 -2.37
N LEU A 265 -24.43 -3.40 -3.47
CA LEU A 265 -24.84 -2.73 -4.71
C LEU A 265 -25.01 -3.76 -5.84
N ALA A 266 -25.69 -3.35 -6.92
CA ALA A 266 -25.95 -4.17 -8.11
C ALA A 266 -26.49 -5.58 -7.77
N ASP A 267 -27.61 -5.64 -7.04
CA ASP A 267 -28.25 -6.89 -6.58
C ASP A 267 -27.34 -7.80 -5.73
N GLY A 268 -26.38 -7.22 -5.01
CA GLY A 268 -25.45 -7.94 -4.14
C GLY A 268 -24.22 -8.50 -4.86
N LYS A 269 -24.03 -8.18 -6.14
CA LYS A 269 -22.81 -8.51 -6.89
C LYS A 269 -21.60 -7.75 -6.40
N LEU A 270 -21.81 -6.58 -5.80
CA LEU A 270 -20.76 -5.75 -5.24
C LEU A 270 -20.99 -5.51 -3.76
N ARG A 271 -19.92 -5.67 -2.98
CA ARG A 271 -19.89 -5.30 -1.57
C ARG A 271 -18.89 -4.17 -1.38
N VAL A 272 -19.36 -2.99 -1.03
CA VAL A 272 -18.51 -1.81 -0.83
C VAL A 272 -18.44 -1.50 0.65
N PHE A 273 -17.26 -1.64 1.25
CA PHE A 273 -17.03 -1.23 2.64
C PHE A 273 -16.53 0.21 2.69
N VAL A 274 -17.22 1.06 3.45
CA VAL A 274 -16.82 2.46 3.67
C VAL A 274 -15.93 2.51 4.89
N SER A 275 -14.64 2.78 4.70
CA SER A 275 -13.66 2.81 5.80
C SER A 275 -13.49 4.20 6.44
N GLY A 276 -13.85 5.26 5.72
CA GLY A 276 -13.74 6.64 6.20
C GLY A 276 -14.21 7.65 5.15
N LEU A 277 -14.45 8.88 5.58
CA LEU A 277 -14.88 10.00 4.75
C LEU A 277 -13.89 11.16 4.94
N ALA A 278 -13.66 11.95 3.91
CA ALA A 278 -12.84 13.15 4.02
C ALA A 278 -13.61 14.28 4.73
N ASP A 279 -12.92 15.03 5.59
CA ASP A 279 -13.53 16.07 6.44
C ASP A 279 -14.06 17.27 5.64
N ASP A 280 -13.57 17.45 4.42
CA ASP A 280 -14.01 18.46 3.47
C ASP A 280 -15.20 18.02 2.62
N GLY A 281 -15.68 16.78 2.80
CA GLY A 281 -16.77 16.21 2.00
C GLY A 281 -16.39 15.96 0.54
N SER A 282 -15.09 15.96 0.20
CA SER A 282 -14.66 15.80 -1.19
C SER A 282 -14.52 14.34 -1.60
N ALA A 283 -14.29 13.42 -0.65
CA ALA A 283 -13.92 12.04 -0.95
C ALA A 283 -14.33 11.03 0.11
N ALA A 284 -14.45 9.77 -0.31
CA ALA A 284 -14.69 8.62 0.55
C ALA A 284 -13.59 7.58 0.37
N ARG A 285 -13.19 6.93 1.46
CA ARG A 285 -12.27 5.79 1.44
C ARG A 285 -13.08 4.50 1.44
N ILE A 286 -13.17 3.86 0.28
CA ILE A 286 -13.98 2.65 0.07
C ILE A 286 -13.12 1.44 -0.28
N ALA A 287 -13.59 0.24 0.06
CA ALA A 287 -13.02 -1.02 -0.43
C ALA A 287 -14.11 -1.85 -1.11
N VAL A 288 -13.90 -2.17 -2.39
CA VAL A 288 -14.86 -2.99 -3.15
C VAL A 288 -14.43 -4.47 -3.08
N ASN A 289 -15.37 -5.34 -2.72
CA ASN A 289 -15.19 -6.79 -2.57
C ASN A 289 -14.03 -7.21 -1.63
N GLY A 290 -13.64 -6.34 -0.69
CA GLY A 290 -12.67 -6.65 0.36
C GLY A 290 -11.22 -6.73 -0.11
N VAL A 291 -10.90 -6.27 -1.32
CA VAL A 291 -9.55 -6.40 -1.89
C VAL A 291 -8.60 -5.31 -1.37
N GLN A 292 -8.96 -4.04 -1.57
CA GLN A 292 -8.11 -2.90 -1.17
C GLN A 292 -8.96 -1.65 -0.92
N THR A 293 -8.59 -0.88 0.11
CA THR A 293 -9.18 0.44 0.35
C THR A 293 -8.54 1.48 -0.58
N GLN A 294 -9.37 2.29 -1.22
CA GLN A 294 -8.95 3.39 -2.07
C GLN A 294 -9.76 4.65 -1.75
N LEU A 295 -9.13 5.81 -1.93
CA LEU A 295 -9.81 7.11 -1.82
C LEU A 295 -10.44 7.43 -3.18
N VAL A 296 -11.72 7.78 -3.18
CA VAL A 296 -12.51 8.09 -4.38
C VAL A 296 -13.21 9.42 -4.14
N ASN A 297 -13.04 10.39 -5.04
CA ASN A 297 -13.67 11.69 -4.90
C ASN A 297 -15.16 11.62 -5.25
N ALA A 298 -15.95 12.57 -4.75
CA ALA A 298 -17.32 12.75 -5.17
C ALA A 298 -17.39 13.03 -6.69
N GLY A 299 -18.26 12.30 -7.37
CA GLY A 299 -18.40 12.28 -8.83
C GLY A 299 -17.44 11.32 -9.55
N GLU A 300 -16.49 10.69 -8.86
CA GLU A 300 -15.59 9.70 -9.48
C GLU A 300 -16.14 8.28 -9.40
N SER A 301 -15.66 7.45 -10.32
CA SER A 301 -16.04 6.05 -10.43
C SER A 301 -14.83 5.12 -10.38
N VAL A 302 -15.05 3.90 -9.89
CA VAL A 302 -14.08 2.83 -9.80
C VAL A 302 -14.58 1.64 -10.60
N GLU A 303 -13.77 1.18 -11.54
CA GLU A 303 -14.03 -0.07 -12.26
C GLU A 303 -13.48 -1.26 -11.47
N VAL A 304 -14.28 -2.31 -11.38
CA VAL A 304 -13.97 -3.55 -10.67
C VAL A 304 -14.36 -4.72 -11.54
N GLU A 305 -13.39 -5.57 -11.84
CA GLU A 305 -13.67 -6.83 -12.52
C GLU A 305 -14.33 -7.81 -11.55
N THR A 306 -15.48 -8.33 -11.96
CA THR A 306 -16.18 -9.42 -11.29
C THR A 306 -16.14 -10.64 -12.21
N GLY A 307 -16.31 -11.85 -11.66
CA GLY A 307 -16.30 -13.06 -12.48
C GLY A 307 -17.38 -13.12 -13.57
N GLU A 308 -18.35 -12.20 -13.55
CA GLU A 308 -19.47 -12.11 -14.49
C GLU A 308 -19.36 -10.92 -15.46
N GLY A 309 -18.36 -10.05 -15.31
CA GLY A 309 -18.21 -8.82 -16.12
C GLY A 309 -17.56 -7.67 -15.34
N ALA A 310 -17.43 -6.52 -15.99
CA ALA A 310 -16.92 -5.32 -15.32
C ALA A 310 -18.07 -4.58 -14.64
N CYS A 311 -17.84 -4.11 -13.42
CA CYS A 311 -18.77 -3.21 -12.74
C CYS A 311 -18.09 -1.89 -12.41
N THR A 312 -18.88 -0.82 -12.43
CA THR A 312 -18.45 0.52 -12.11
C THR A 312 -19.18 0.98 -10.86
N VAL A 313 -18.44 1.37 -9.81
CA VAL A 313 -18.96 1.97 -8.58
C VAL A 313 -18.70 3.47 -8.61
N THR A 314 -19.74 4.29 -8.49
CA THR A 314 -19.63 5.75 -8.48
C THR A 314 -19.91 6.30 -7.09
N VAL A 315 -19.07 7.23 -6.62
CA VAL A 315 -19.36 8.02 -5.43
C VAL A 315 -20.18 9.23 -5.86
N THR A 316 -21.47 9.25 -5.55
CA THR A 316 -22.35 10.35 -6.01
C THR A 316 -22.20 11.62 -5.18
N GLY A 317 -21.74 11.51 -3.93
CA GLY A 317 -21.48 12.64 -3.05
C GLY A 317 -21.02 12.20 -1.66
N VAL A 318 -20.38 13.10 -0.92
CA VAL A 318 -20.01 12.90 0.48
C VAL A 318 -20.48 14.11 1.28
N GLY A 319 -21.26 13.88 2.32
CA GLY A 319 -21.86 14.96 3.10
C GLY A 319 -22.52 14.44 4.37
N ASN A 320 -22.54 15.27 5.42
CA ASN A 320 -23.17 14.94 6.71
C ASN A 320 -22.73 13.59 7.31
N GLY A 321 -21.46 13.21 7.13
CA GLY A 321 -20.91 11.93 7.61
C GLY A 321 -21.42 10.69 6.85
N MET A 322 -21.96 10.88 5.64
CA MET A 322 -22.44 9.81 4.77
C MET A 322 -21.86 9.93 3.36
N VAL A 323 -21.78 8.81 2.64
CA VAL A 323 -21.40 8.73 1.23
C VAL A 323 -22.50 8.11 0.39
N GLY A 324 -22.86 8.76 -0.72
CA GLY A 324 -23.76 8.21 -1.72
C GLY A 324 -22.97 7.29 -2.66
N LEU A 325 -23.47 6.08 -2.87
CA LEU A 325 -22.82 5.07 -3.71
C LEU A 325 -23.83 4.53 -4.72
N GLU A 326 -23.42 4.50 -5.98
CA GLU A 326 -24.16 3.83 -7.05
C GLU A 326 -23.27 2.80 -7.74
N ALA A 327 -23.87 1.76 -8.33
CA ALA A 327 -23.11 0.84 -9.16
C ALA A 327 -23.89 0.36 -10.38
N SER A 328 -23.16 0.14 -11.48
CA SER A 328 -23.65 -0.49 -12.71
C SER A 328 -22.71 -1.63 -13.11
N CYS A 329 -23.24 -2.71 -13.65
CA CYS A 329 -22.48 -3.86 -14.15
C CYS A 329 -22.87 -4.16 -15.59
N GLY A 330 -21.90 -4.43 -16.47
CA GLY A 330 -22.12 -4.64 -17.91
C GLY A 330 -21.07 -5.51 -18.58
#